data_AF-A0A8J5NFV0-F1
#
_entry.id   AF-A0A8J5NFV0-F1
#
_cell.length_a   1.000
_cell.length_b   1.000
_cell.length_c   1.000
_cell.angle_alpha   90.00
_cell.angle_beta   90.00
_cell.angle_gamma   90.00
#
_symmetry.space_group_name_H-M   'P 1'
#
loop_
_entity.id
_entity.type
_entity.pdbx_description
1 polymer ?
#
loop_
_entity_poly.entity_id
_entity_poly.type
_entity_poly.pdbx_seq_one_letter_code
_entity_poly.pdbx_strand_id
1 'polypeptide(L)'
;MADAILDVTDNGFSPPQAAQRHGVPRSTLVDRLNGGRAVNEQIHPRRRLSKSQEDRLAFWILRQESLGYAPSHSQIRACVMRLLRRQGEQPDLGHNWVARFINRRADLKTKMGRRQEAKRFNSFTPKAVHWYFDIREGHYGWIKPENTVNVDEGGIMIGFGKYISVYRSSA
;
A
#
# COMPACT_ATOMS: atom_id res chain seq x y z
N MET A 1 -3.51 7.56 -28.29
CA MET A 1 -4.38 6.38 -28.04
C MET A 1 -5.71 6.80 -27.44
N ALA A 2 -5.73 7.50 -26.29
CA ALA A 2 -6.98 8.00 -25.71
C ALA A 2 -7.75 8.93 -26.67
N ASP A 3 -7.04 9.86 -27.30
CA ASP A 3 -7.63 10.80 -28.28
C ASP A 3 -8.15 10.08 -29.53
N ALA A 4 -7.51 8.98 -29.94
CA ALA A 4 -7.95 8.15 -31.06
C ALA A 4 -9.22 7.34 -30.73
N ILE A 5 -9.44 6.99 -29.46
CA ILE A 5 -10.67 6.32 -29.01
C ILE A 5 -11.81 7.35 -28.93
N LEU A 6 -11.55 8.52 -28.33
CA LEU A 6 -12.47 9.64 -28.27
C LEU A 6 -12.97 10.06 -29.65
N ASP A 7 -12.08 10.08 -30.64
CA ASP A 7 -12.46 10.40 -32.02
C ASP A 7 -13.49 9.42 -32.60
N VAL A 8 -13.43 8.14 -32.21
CA VAL A 8 -14.38 7.12 -32.67
C VAL A 8 -15.68 7.14 -31.86
N THR A 9 -15.61 7.36 -30.55
CA THR A 9 -16.79 7.28 -29.67
C THR A 9 -17.62 8.57 -29.63
N ASP A 10 -16.96 9.73 -29.65
CA ASP A 10 -17.59 11.01 -29.33
C ASP A 10 -17.59 11.95 -30.54
N ASN A 11 -16.55 11.89 -31.39
CA ASN A 11 -16.43 12.76 -32.56
C ASN A 11 -16.90 12.09 -33.88
N GLY A 12 -17.41 10.85 -33.81
CA GLY A 12 -18.04 10.16 -34.94
C GLY A 12 -17.10 9.75 -36.09
N PHE A 13 -15.78 9.77 -35.87
CA PHE A 13 -14.82 9.32 -36.88
C PHE A 13 -14.87 7.81 -37.05
N SER A 14 -14.66 7.34 -38.29
CA SER A 14 -14.46 5.92 -38.52
C SER A 14 -13.12 5.46 -37.91
N PRO A 15 -13.02 4.21 -37.40
CA PRO A 15 -11.77 3.70 -36.84
C PRO A 15 -10.53 3.85 -37.77
N PRO A 16 -10.63 3.68 -39.10
CA PRO A 16 -9.50 3.94 -40.00
C PRO A 16 -9.05 5.42 -40.01
N GLN A 17 -10.01 6.36 -40.02
CA GLN A 17 -9.70 7.79 -40.02
C GLN A 17 -9.06 8.24 -38.70
N ALA A 18 -9.60 7.80 -37.57
CA ALA A 18 -9.03 8.09 -36.26
C ALA A 18 -7.63 7.47 -36.10
N ALA A 19 -7.43 6.23 -36.57
CA ALA A 19 -6.12 5.58 -36.58
C ALA A 19 -5.08 6.37 -37.38
N GLN A 20 -5.44 6.80 -38.60
CA GLN A 20 -4.55 7.57 -39.46
C GLN A 20 -4.22 8.95 -38.90
N ARG A 21 -5.23 9.65 -38.37
CA ARG A 21 -5.07 11.00 -37.78
C ARG A 21 -4.11 11.03 -36.60
N HIS A 22 -4.15 9.98 -35.78
CA HIS A 22 -3.34 9.87 -34.56
C HIS A 22 -2.09 9.01 -34.72
N GLY A 23 -1.78 8.55 -35.94
CA GLY A 23 -0.62 7.70 -36.22
C GLY A 23 -0.62 6.37 -35.47
N VAL A 24 -1.80 5.84 -35.14
CA VAL A 24 -1.96 4.57 -34.42
C VAL A 24 -2.31 3.46 -35.42
N PRO A 25 -1.73 2.25 -35.34
CA PRO A 25 -2.15 1.14 -36.17
C PRO A 25 -3.65 0.83 -35.99
N ARG A 26 -4.37 0.66 -37.10
CA ARG A 26 -5.81 0.38 -37.09
C ARG A 26 -6.16 -0.84 -36.24
N SER A 27 -5.37 -1.92 -36.33
CA SER A 27 -5.57 -3.14 -35.53
C SER A 27 -5.54 -2.83 -34.04
N THR A 28 -4.55 -2.05 -33.58
CA THR A 28 -4.42 -1.63 -32.18
C THR A 28 -5.61 -0.80 -31.70
N LEU A 29 -6.16 0.08 -32.56
CA LEU A 29 -7.36 0.87 -32.23
C LEU A 29 -8.62 -0.01 -32.13
N VAL A 30 -8.81 -0.93 -33.06
CA VAL A 30 -9.95 -1.86 -33.07
C VAL A 30 -9.89 -2.81 -31.87
N ASP A 31 -8.72 -3.38 -31.57
CA ASP A 31 -8.53 -4.26 -30.41
C ASP A 31 -8.90 -3.54 -29.11
N ARG A 32 -8.56 -2.25 -29.02
CA ARG A 32 -8.86 -1.39 -27.87
C ARG A 32 -10.33 -1.05 -27.73
N LEU A 33 -11.01 -0.74 -28.83
CA LEU A 33 -12.46 -0.54 -28.85
C LEU A 33 -13.22 -1.82 -28.47
N ASN A 34 -12.68 -2.99 -28.83
CA ASN A 34 -13.19 -4.31 -28.45
C ASN A 34 -12.84 -4.73 -27.01
N GLY A 35 -12.32 -3.82 -26.17
CA GLY A 35 -12.00 -4.09 -24.77
C GLY A 35 -10.64 -4.74 -24.52
N GLY A 36 -9.78 -4.81 -25.54
CA GLY A 36 -8.39 -5.25 -25.40
C GLY A 36 -7.62 -4.38 -24.43
N ARG A 37 -7.16 -4.95 -23.31
CA ARG A 37 -6.34 -4.22 -22.34
C ARG A 37 -4.98 -3.89 -22.91
N ALA A 38 -4.44 -2.75 -22.49
CA ALA A 38 -3.09 -2.35 -22.78
C ALA A 38 -2.10 -3.47 -22.43
N VAL A 39 -1.07 -3.72 -23.23
CA VAL A 39 -0.04 -4.71 -22.89
C VAL A 39 0.58 -4.42 -21.50
N ASN A 40 0.66 -3.15 -21.09
CA ASN A 40 1.15 -2.74 -19.77
C ASN A 40 0.14 -2.95 -18.61
N GLU A 41 -1.15 -3.11 -18.92
CA GLU A 41 -2.24 -3.39 -17.96
C GLU A 41 -2.58 -4.88 -17.89
N GLN A 42 -2.20 -5.64 -18.92
CA GLN A 42 -2.30 -7.09 -18.89
C GLN A 42 -1.45 -7.63 -17.75
N ILE A 43 -2.06 -8.49 -16.94
CA ILE A 43 -1.36 -9.20 -15.89
C ILE A 43 -0.37 -10.13 -16.59
N HIS A 44 0.92 -9.82 -16.50
CA HIS A 44 1.95 -10.75 -16.96
C HIS A 44 1.67 -12.14 -16.36
N PRO A 45 1.88 -13.25 -17.09
CA PRO A 45 1.53 -14.60 -16.63
C PRO A 45 2.10 -15.00 -15.26
N ARG A 46 3.13 -14.28 -14.79
CA ARG A 46 3.82 -14.51 -13.52
C ARG A 46 3.43 -13.52 -12.40
N ARG A 47 2.54 -12.55 -12.65
CA ARG A 47 2.05 -11.60 -11.65
C ARG A 47 0.64 -11.99 -11.22
N ARG A 48 0.36 -11.87 -9.92
CA ARG A 48 -0.98 -12.11 -9.35
C ARG A 48 -1.83 -10.85 -9.29
N LEU A 49 -1.19 -9.68 -9.33
CA LEU A 49 -1.84 -8.38 -9.29
C LEU A 49 -1.51 -7.65 -10.58
N SER A 50 -2.46 -6.85 -11.08
CA SER A 50 -2.20 -5.90 -12.15
C SER A 50 -1.22 -4.81 -11.69
N LYS A 51 -0.61 -4.11 -12.64
CA LYS A 51 0.31 -3.01 -12.34
C LYS A 51 -0.34 -1.97 -11.42
N SER A 52 -1.58 -1.56 -11.71
CA SER A 52 -2.33 -0.58 -10.91
C SER A 52 -2.68 -1.07 -9.51
N GLN A 53 -2.93 -2.37 -9.33
CA GLN A 53 -3.11 -2.96 -7.99
C GLN A 53 -1.79 -2.99 -7.21
N GLU A 54 -0.69 -3.37 -7.85
CA GLU A 54 0.64 -3.30 -7.25
C GLU A 54 1.00 -1.85 -6.86
N ASP A 55 0.63 -0.85 -7.68
CA ASP A 55 0.86 0.58 -7.39
C ASP A 55 0.05 1.05 -6.19
N ARG A 56 -1.25 0.71 -6.12
CA ARG A 56 -2.09 1.02 -4.94
C ARG A 56 -1.58 0.35 -3.68
N LEU A 57 -1.10 -0.89 -3.77
CA LEU A 57 -0.51 -1.60 -2.64
C LEU A 57 0.78 -0.92 -2.17
N ALA A 58 1.66 -0.53 -3.10
CA ALA A 58 2.88 0.20 -2.78
C ALA A 58 2.59 1.55 -2.13
N PHE A 59 1.65 2.32 -2.69
CA PHE A 59 1.19 3.58 -2.11
C PHE A 59 0.66 3.41 -0.68
N TRP A 60 -0.16 2.37 -0.45
CA TRP A 60 -0.65 2.05 0.88
C TRP A 60 0.51 1.72 1.84
N ILE A 61 1.50 0.91 1.43
CA ILE A 61 2.68 0.60 2.26
C ILE A 61 3.45 1.87 2.62
N LEU A 62 3.75 2.73 1.64
CA LEU A 62 4.46 4.00 1.86
C LEU A 62 3.67 4.95 2.76
N ARG A 63 2.34 5.00 2.60
CA ARG A 63 1.46 5.79 3.48
C ARG A 63 1.51 5.29 4.91
N GLN A 64 1.46 3.97 5.12
CA GLN A 64 1.62 3.39 6.45
C GLN A 64 2.99 3.76 7.05
N GLU A 65 4.06 3.66 6.26
CA GLU A 65 5.41 4.03 6.71
C GLU A 65 5.50 5.51 7.13
N SER A 66 4.86 6.43 6.38
CA SER A 66 4.80 7.85 6.73
C SER A 66 4.08 8.12 8.07
N LEU A 67 3.24 7.19 8.52
CA LEU A 67 2.56 7.22 9.82
C LEU A 67 3.37 6.51 10.91
N GLY A 68 4.61 6.13 10.63
CA GLY A 68 5.49 5.39 11.55
C GLY A 68 5.19 3.90 11.64
N TYR A 69 4.29 3.38 10.80
CA TYR A 69 3.90 1.97 10.80
C TYR A 69 4.37 1.27 9.53
N ALA A 70 5.39 0.43 9.59
CA ALA A 70 5.78 -0.38 8.45
C ALA A 70 5.11 -1.76 8.50
N PRO A 71 4.22 -2.09 7.55
CA PRO A 71 3.56 -3.39 7.53
C PRO A 71 4.58 -4.52 7.35
N SER A 72 4.42 -5.59 8.13
CA SER A 72 5.25 -6.79 7.99
C SER A 72 4.90 -7.58 6.73
N HIS A 73 5.79 -8.50 6.31
CA HIS A 73 5.51 -9.38 5.17
C HIS A 73 4.21 -10.19 5.33
N SER A 74 3.91 -10.66 6.54
CA SER A 74 2.68 -11.42 6.82
C SER A 74 1.43 -10.54 6.71
N GLN A 75 1.51 -9.27 7.13
CA GLN A 75 0.41 -8.31 7.00
C GLN A 75 0.16 -7.92 5.54
N ILE A 76 1.22 -7.67 4.77
CA ILE A 76 1.12 -7.42 3.32
C ILE A 76 0.47 -8.63 2.64
N ARG A 77 0.94 -9.86 2.94
CA ARG A 77 0.36 -11.10 2.42
C ARG A 77 -1.13 -11.22 2.73
N ALA A 78 -1.53 -10.99 3.99
CA ALA A 78 -2.92 -11.07 4.41
C ALA A 78 -3.80 -10.02 3.70
N CYS A 79 -3.28 -8.81 3.50
CA CYS A 79 -3.97 -7.75 2.78
C CYS A 79 -4.22 -8.13 1.31
N VAL A 80 -3.19 -8.66 0.63
CA VAL A 80 -3.31 -9.11 -0.77
C VAL A 80 -4.24 -10.31 -0.89
N MET A 81 -4.17 -11.29 0.02
CA MET A 81 -5.12 -12.41 0.03
C MET A 81 -6.57 -11.92 0.16
N ARG A 82 -6.82 -10.94 1.02
CA ARG A 82 -8.16 -10.35 1.18
C ARG A 82 -8.62 -9.63 -0.08
N LEU A 83 -7.72 -8.91 -0.75
CA LEU A 83 -8.00 -8.26 -2.03
C LEU A 83 -8.41 -9.29 -3.10
N LEU A 84 -7.65 -10.38 -3.25
CA LEU A 84 -7.92 -11.45 -4.22
C LEU A 84 -9.27 -12.13 -3.95
N ARG A 85 -9.58 -12.44 -2.67
CA ARG A 85 -10.89 -13.00 -2.29
C ARG A 85 -12.05 -12.11 -2.72
N ARG A 86 -11.92 -10.79 -2.55
CA ARG A 86 -12.95 -9.83 -2.94
C ARG A 86 -13.17 -9.78 -4.46
N GLN A 87 -12.16 -10.17 -5.24
CA GLN A 87 -12.23 -10.24 -6.70
C GLN A 87 -12.73 -11.58 -7.22
N GLY A 88 -13.10 -12.51 -6.34
CA GLY A 88 -13.50 -13.88 -6.72
C GLY A 88 -12.33 -14.75 -7.15
N GLU A 89 -11.08 -14.32 -6.92
CA GLU A 89 -9.89 -15.10 -7.25
C GLU A 89 -9.48 -16.00 -6.08
N GLN A 90 -8.89 -17.15 -6.43
CA GLN A 90 -8.30 -18.06 -5.45
C GLN A 90 -7.13 -17.37 -4.73
N PRO A 91 -7.18 -17.22 -3.40
CA PRO A 91 -6.22 -16.43 -2.64
C PRO A 91 -4.94 -17.23 -2.34
N ASP A 92 -4.39 -17.91 -3.34
CA ASP A 92 -3.12 -18.62 -3.20
C ASP A 92 -1.95 -17.78 -3.72
N LEU A 93 -1.18 -17.29 -2.75
CA LEU A 93 0.08 -16.58 -2.98
C LEU A 93 1.23 -17.51 -2.61
N GLY A 94 2.21 -17.68 -3.49
CA GLY A 94 3.45 -18.38 -3.12
C GLY A 94 4.14 -17.72 -1.92
N HIS A 95 4.87 -18.50 -1.12
CA HIS A 95 5.60 -18.01 0.08
C HIS A 95 6.48 -16.78 -0.23
N ASN A 96 7.21 -16.84 -1.34
CA ASN A 96 8.15 -15.79 -1.76
C ASN A 96 7.50 -14.62 -2.50
N TRP A 97 6.17 -14.58 -2.61
CA TRP A 97 5.48 -13.56 -3.41
C TRP A 97 5.75 -12.14 -2.90
N VAL A 98 5.67 -11.91 -1.58
CA VAL A 98 5.89 -10.58 -0.98
C VAL A 98 7.32 -10.11 -1.18
N ALA A 99 8.30 -10.98 -0.94
CA ALA A 99 9.71 -10.67 -1.18
C ALA A 99 9.97 -10.32 -2.65
N ARG A 100 9.40 -11.09 -3.58
CA ARG A 100 9.49 -10.79 -5.02
C ARG A 100 8.76 -9.50 -5.40
N PHE A 101 7.63 -9.18 -4.78
CA PHE A 101 6.91 -7.92 -5.01
C PHE A 101 7.76 -6.72 -4.60
N ILE A 102 8.36 -6.76 -3.40
CA ILE A 102 9.26 -5.72 -2.91
C ILE A 102 10.48 -5.60 -3.82
N ASN A 103 11.15 -6.71 -4.14
CA ASN A 103 12.36 -6.69 -4.98
C ASN A 103 12.12 -6.17 -6.41
N ARG A 104 10.88 -6.24 -6.92
CA ARG A 104 10.53 -5.71 -8.25
C ARG A 104 10.30 -4.19 -8.26
N ARG A 105 10.25 -3.54 -7.10
CA ARG A 105 9.85 -2.14 -6.92
C ARG A 105 10.99 -1.34 -6.30
N ALA A 106 11.59 -0.43 -7.07
CA ALA A 106 12.69 0.41 -6.58
C ALA A 106 12.25 1.41 -5.49
N ASP A 107 10.96 1.75 -5.50
CA ASP A 107 10.25 2.57 -4.51
C ASP A 107 10.05 1.86 -3.16
N LEU A 108 10.14 0.53 -3.12
CA LEU A 108 10.03 -0.26 -1.91
C LEU A 108 11.39 -0.83 -1.51
N LYS A 109 11.80 -0.60 -0.26
CA LYS A 109 13.03 -1.20 0.28
C LYS A 109 12.72 -1.94 1.57
N THR A 110 13.24 -3.16 1.66
CA THR A 110 13.31 -3.96 2.88
C THR A 110 14.35 -3.32 3.82
N LYS A 111 14.00 -2.94 5.06
CA LYS A 111 14.91 -2.16 5.93
C LYS A 111 14.81 -2.55 7.40
N MET A 112 15.74 -3.24 8.06
CA MET A 112 15.55 -3.71 9.46
C MET A 112 14.96 -2.68 10.43
N GLY A 113 13.88 -3.05 11.11
CA GLY A 113 13.06 -2.21 11.96
C GLY A 113 13.44 -2.42 13.40
N ARG A 114 13.46 -1.32 14.15
CA ARG A 114 13.72 -1.35 15.60
C ARG A 114 12.50 -1.91 16.31
N ARG A 115 12.71 -2.93 17.14
CA ARG A 115 11.70 -3.50 18.02
C ARG A 115 11.23 -2.39 18.97
N GLN A 116 9.99 -1.92 18.78
CA GLN A 116 9.27 -1.31 19.90
C GLN A 116 8.91 -2.46 20.84
N GLU A 117 9.06 -2.26 22.15
CA GLU A 117 8.72 -3.28 23.13
C GLU A 117 7.29 -3.75 22.89
N ALA A 118 7.10 -5.06 22.68
CA ALA A 118 5.78 -5.65 22.45
C ALA A 118 4.78 -5.28 23.56
N LYS A 119 5.28 -5.02 24.77
CA LYS A 119 4.50 -4.48 25.89
C LYS A 119 3.85 -3.15 25.53
N ARG A 120 4.57 -2.19 24.95
CA ARG A 120 4.00 -0.87 24.55
C ARG A 120 2.86 -1.01 23.55
N PHE A 121 2.96 -1.95 22.61
CA PHE A 121 1.91 -2.20 21.62
C PHE A 121 0.73 -2.98 22.22
N ASN A 122 1.00 -4.03 23.00
CA ASN A 122 -0.04 -4.84 23.63
C ASN A 122 -0.82 -4.06 24.70
N SER A 123 -0.20 -3.06 25.32
CA SER A 123 -0.85 -2.13 26.25
C SER A 123 -1.76 -1.13 25.53
N PHE A 124 -1.59 -0.92 24.23
CA PHE A 124 -2.37 0.03 23.41
C PHE A 124 -3.70 -0.58 22.93
N THR A 125 -4.49 -1.12 23.86
CA THR A 125 -5.83 -1.65 23.58
C THR A 125 -6.86 -0.52 23.50
N PRO A 126 -7.97 -0.67 22.74
CA PRO A 126 -9.04 0.31 22.75
C PRO A 126 -9.51 0.67 24.16
N LYS A 127 -9.62 -0.33 25.05
CA LYS A 127 -9.98 -0.13 26.45
C LYS A 127 -8.98 0.74 27.20
N ALA A 128 -7.68 0.53 27.01
CA ALA A 128 -6.63 1.32 27.64
C ALA A 128 -6.61 2.77 27.11
N VAL A 129 -6.85 2.94 25.80
CA VAL A 129 -6.96 4.27 25.18
C VAL A 129 -8.17 5.02 25.72
N HIS A 130 -9.35 4.39 25.76
CA HIS A 130 -10.54 5.00 26.35
C HIS A 130 -10.34 5.36 27.81
N TRP A 131 -9.79 4.45 28.62
CA TRP A 131 -9.50 4.71 30.03
C TRP A 131 -8.57 5.91 30.24
N TYR A 132 -7.54 6.08 29.39
CA TYR A 132 -6.66 7.24 29.43
C TYR A 132 -7.43 8.54 29.16
N PHE A 133 -8.27 8.57 28.12
CA PHE A 133 -9.05 9.77 27.79
C PHE A 133 -10.13 10.06 28.84
N ASP A 134 -10.77 9.05 29.41
CA ASP A 134 -11.75 9.22 30.49
C ASP A 134 -11.11 9.92 31.70
N ILE A 135 -9.88 9.53 32.07
CA ILE A 135 -9.12 10.19 33.14
C ILE A 135 -8.67 11.59 32.72
N ARG A 136 -8.15 11.73 31.50
CA ARG A 136 -7.66 13.01 30.96
C ARG A 136 -8.77 14.06 30.97
N GLU A 137 -9.93 13.75 30.41
CA GLU A 137 -11.06 14.67 30.37
C GLU A 137 -11.69 14.86 31.76
N GLY A 138 -11.85 13.77 32.52
CA GLY A 138 -12.54 13.79 33.81
C GLY A 138 -11.79 14.51 34.93
N HIS A 139 -10.46 14.36 34.99
CA HIS A 139 -9.64 14.92 36.08
C HIS A 139 -8.77 16.09 35.66
N TYR A 140 -8.35 16.13 34.40
CA TYR A 140 -7.34 17.07 33.90
C TYR A 140 -7.82 17.90 32.71
N GLY A 141 -9.11 17.85 32.35
CA GLY A 141 -9.65 18.57 31.20
C GLY A 141 -9.53 20.09 31.29
N TRP A 142 -9.31 20.63 32.50
CA TRP A 142 -9.03 22.04 32.75
C TRP A 142 -7.61 22.47 32.34
N ILE A 143 -6.68 21.51 32.16
CA ILE A 143 -5.34 21.78 31.63
C ILE A 143 -5.44 21.86 30.12
N LYS A 144 -5.17 23.05 29.58
CA LYS A 144 -5.22 23.26 28.14
C LYS A 144 -4.12 22.46 27.41
N PRO A 145 -4.37 21.98 26.18
CA PRO A 145 -3.37 21.23 25.42
C PRO A 145 -2.03 21.98 25.28
N GLU A 146 -2.07 23.31 25.14
CA GLU A 146 -0.88 24.15 24.99
C GLU A 146 -0.01 24.19 26.26
N ASN A 147 -0.58 23.81 27.40
CA ASN A 147 0.09 23.74 28.70
C ASN A 147 0.46 22.30 29.08
N THR A 148 0.34 21.34 28.16
CA THR A 148 0.72 19.94 28.37
C THR A 148 2.11 19.71 27.80
N VAL A 149 3.05 19.26 28.63
CA VAL A 149 4.41 18.90 28.22
C VAL A 149 4.67 17.43 28.53
N ASN A 150 5.38 16.72 27.65
CA ASN A 150 5.90 15.38 27.93
C ASN A 150 7.20 15.47 28.73
N VAL A 151 7.42 14.49 29.60
CA VAL A 151 8.71 14.26 30.27
C VAL A 151 9.17 12.86 29.93
N ASP A 152 9.89 12.71 28.83
CA ASP A 152 10.50 11.44 28.42
C ASP A 152 12.00 11.56 28.16
N GLU A 153 12.80 11.56 29.23
CA GLU A 153 14.23 11.27 29.16
C GLU A 153 14.60 10.18 30.17
N GLY A 154 15.21 9.10 29.68
CA GLY A 154 15.61 7.94 30.47
C GLY A 154 16.29 6.88 29.64
N GLY A 155 17.33 7.26 28.89
CA GLY A 155 18.16 6.34 28.11
C GLY A 155 19.20 5.63 28.98
N ILE A 156 18.85 4.49 29.58
CA ILE A 156 19.81 3.43 29.92
C ILE A 156 19.15 2.08 29.57
N MET A 157 19.67 1.41 28.53
CA MET A 157 19.14 0.15 28.03
C MET A 157 20.13 -1.00 28.31
N ILE A 158 19.83 -1.80 29.33
CA ILE A 158 20.50 -3.09 29.62
C ILE A 158 19.55 -4.22 29.19
N GLY A 159 20.05 -5.15 28.38
CA GLY A 159 19.44 -6.46 28.15
C GLY A 159 18.76 -6.68 26.79
N PHE A 160 19.54 -7.01 25.75
CA PHE A 160 19.01 -7.52 24.49
C PHE A 160 18.65 -9.02 24.60
N GLY A 161 17.38 -9.36 24.32
CA GLY A 161 16.88 -10.74 24.23
C GLY A 161 16.04 -10.99 22.97
N LYS A 162 16.64 -11.74 22.02
CA LYS A 162 16.13 -12.38 20.78
C LYS A 162 15.34 -11.53 19.75
N TYR A 163 15.77 -11.66 18.49
CA TYR A 163 15.47 -10.85 17.31
C TYR A 163 14.07 -11.10 16.70
N ILE A 164 13.37 -10.03 16.31
CA ILE A 164 12.21 -10.08 15.40
C ILE A 164 12.33 -8.90 14.42
N SER A 165 12.33 -9.18 13.13
CA SER A 165 12.51 -8.20 12.05
C SER A 165 11.21 -7.44 11.76
N VAL A 166 11.16 -6.16 12.10
CA VAL A 166 10.19 -5.19 11.52
C VAL A 166 10.94 -4.37 10.47
N TYR A 167 10.38 -3.37 9.76
CA TYR A 167 11.16 -2.53 8.84
C TYR A 167 10.95 -0.99 9.02
N ARG A 168 11.91 -0.08 8.73
CA ARG A 168 11.77 1.41 8.87
C ARG A 168 12.74 2.22 7.99
N SER A 169 12.33 3.36 7.41
CA SER A 169 13.17 4.26 6.59
C SER A 169 14.09 5.24 7.35
N SER A 170 15.34 5.39 6.86
CA SER A 170 16.24 6.52 7.17
C SER A 170 16.05 7.64 6.15
N ALA A 171 16.12 8.87 6.65
CA ALA A 171 16.51 10.07 5.90
C ALA A 171 17.94 9.94 5.37
#